data_AF-A0A3N5T0W2-F1
#
_entry.id   AF-A0A3N5T0W2-F1
#
_cell.length_a   1.000
_cell.length_b   1.000
_cell.length_c   1.000
_cell.angle_alpha   90.00
_cell.angle_beta   90.00
_cell.angle_gamma   90.00
#
_symmetry.space_group_name_H-M   'P 1'
#
loop_
_entity.id
_entity.type
_entity.pdbx_description
1 polymer ?
#
loop_
_entity_poly.entity_id
_entity_poly.type
_entity_poly.pdbx_seq_one_letter_code
_entity_poly.pdbx_strand_id
1 'polypeptide(L)'
;MGASDVTIYAKWLHYSIGDTGPAGGLVCCDTACYDTKGWRYLEAAPADQSVGKIWSQASIDIAGADSTAMGFGNQNTIDIVTQLGQDVTYAAGICDA
;
A
#
# COMPACT_ATOMS: atom_id res chain seq x y z
N MET A 1 -36.10 26.91 19.00
CA MET A 1 -35.20 25.97 19.70
C MET A 1 -33.80 26.45 19.45
N GLY A 2 -33.08 26.87 20.49
CA GLY A 2 -31.73 27.43 20.37
C GLY A 2 -30.71 26.33 20.11
N ALA A 3 -29.74 26.58 19.22
CA ALA A 3 -28.60 25.71 19.06
C ALA A 3 -27.75 25.76 20.34
N SER A 4 -27.41 24.59 20.89
CA SER A 4 -26.44 24.43 21.97
C SER A 4 -25.17 23.80 21.43
N ASP A 5 -24.03 24.16 22.00
CA ASP A 5 -22.75 23.59 21.62
C ASP A 5 -22.70 22.10 21.96
N VAL A 6 -22.12 21.32 21.05
CA VAL A 6 -21.85 19.89 21.21
C VAL A 6 -20.35 19.68 21.18
N THR A 7 -19.80 19.07 22.22
CA THR A 7 -18.39 18.64 22.26
C THR A 7 -18.28 17.20 21.79
N ILE A 8 -17.41 16.95 20.81
CA ILE A 8 -17.10 15.61 20.29
C ILE A 8 -15.64 15.29 20.60
N TYR A 9 -15.37 14.04 20.98
CA TYR A 9 -14.02 13.54 21.24
C TYR A 9 -13.60 12.57 20.14
N ALA A 10 -12.33 12.64 19.73
CA ALA A 10 -11.73 11.59 18.92
C ALA A 10 -11.55 10.32 19.77
N LYS A 11 -12.03 9.18 19.27
CA LYS A 11 -11.72 7.86 19.83
C LYS A 11 -10.61 7.23 19.00
N TRP A 12 -9.42 7.10 19.57
CA TRP A 12 -8.30 6.44 18.91
C TRP A 12 -8.50 4.92 18.97
N LEU A 13 -8.71 4.29 17.82
CA LEU A 13 -8.66 2.84 17.67
C LEU A 13 -7.20 2.43 17.41
N HIS A 14 -6.72 1.49 18.22
CA HIS A 14 -5.42 0.87 18.04
C HIS A 14 -5.61 -0.45 17.32
N TYR A 15 -4.86 -0.65 16.23
CA TYR A 15 -4.85 -1.90 15.47
C TYR A 15 -3.50 -2.57 15.68
N SER A 16 -3.53 -3.83 16.06
CA SER A 16 -2.34 -4.68 16.15
C SER A 16 -1.96 -5.20 14.75
N ILE A 17 -0.71 -5.64 14.59
CA ILE A 17 -0.33 -6.37 13.38
C ILE A 17 -1.22 -7.61 13.25
N GLY A 18 -1.83 -7.78 12.08
CA GLY A 18 -2.80 -8.83 11.76
C GLY A 18 -4.26 -8.41 11.92
N ASP A 19 -4.57 -7.26 12.53
CA ASP A 19 -5.94 -6.76 12.57
C ASP A 19 -6.38 -6.23 11.20
N THR A 20 -7.69 -6.27 10.93
CA THR A 20 -8.26 -5.53 9.80
C THR A 20 -8.24 -4.04 10.13
N GLY A 21 -7.46 -3.27 9.39
CA GLY A 21 -7.28 -1.84 9.60
C GLY A 21 -8.37 -0.99 8.93
N PRO A 22 -8.29 0.33 9.08
CA PRO A 22 -9.27 1.27 8.53
C PRO A 22 -9.46 1.20 7.01
N ALA A 23 -8.46 0.77 6.24
CA ALA A 23 -8.59 0.59 4.79
C ALA A 23 -9.18 -0.80 4.41
N GLY A 24 -9.51 -1.63 5.41
CA GLY A 24 -10.09 -2.96 5.23
C GLY A 24 -9.06 -4.05 4.95
N GLY A 25 -7.78 -3.70 4.86
CA GLY A 25 -6.67 -4.63 4.71
C GLY A 25 -6.14 -5.14 6.04
N LEU A 26 -5.27 -6.13 6.01
CA LEU A 26 -4.59 -6.60 7.22
C LEU A 26 -3.41 -5.69 7.54
N VAL A 27 -3.37 -5.14 8.75
CA VAL A 27 -2.25 -4.33 9.22
C VAL A 27 -1.00 -5.22 9.24
N CYS A 28 -0.05 -4.93 8.35
CA CYS A 28 1.23 -5.64 8.29
C CYS A 28 2.34 -4.88 9.03
N CYS A 29 2.16 -3.57 9.21
CA CYS A 29 3.09 -2.74 9.96
C CYS A 29 2.42 -1.57 10.66
N ASP A 30 3.01 -1.16 11.78
CA ASP A 30 2.74 0.11 12.43
C ASP A 30 3.93 1.08 12.24
N THR A 31 3.79 2.32 12.71
CA THR A 31 4.87 3.32 12.63
C THR A 31 6.20 2.91 13.26
N ALA A 32 6.22 1.95 14.19
CA ALA A 32 7.46 1.49 14.77
C ALA A 32 8.27 0.61 13.80
N CYS A 33 7.62 0.06 12.77
CA CYS A 33 8.30 -0.65 11.69
C CYS A 33 9.16 0.27 10.83
N TYR A 34 8.70 1.49 10.57
CA TYR A 34 9.31 2.38 9.60
C TYR A 34 9.13 3.81 10.07
N ASP A 35 10.23 4.41 10.55
CA ASP A 35 10.26 5.78 11.07
C ASP A 35 9.87 6.77 9.97
N THR A 36 8.58 7.05 9.90
CA THR A 36 8.00 7.94 8.90
C THR A 36 7.09 8.95 9.53
N LYS A 37 7.20 10.17 9.02
CA LYS A 37 6.46 11.32 9.50
C LYS A 37 5.21 11.49 8.63
N GLY A 38 4.16 10.70 8.84
CA GLY A 38 2.89 10.97 8.16
C GLY A 38 1.84 9.87 8.10
N TRP A 39 2.16 8.61 8.40
CA TRP A 39 1.18 7.51 8.44
C TRP A 39 1.24 6.78 9.78
N ARG A 40 0.24 5.94 10.10
CA ARG A 40 0.19 5.13 11.33
C ARG A 40 0.30 3.62 11.09
N TYR A 41 -0.38 3.11 10.07
CA TYR A 41 -0.37 1.70 9.68
C TYR A 41 -0.08 1.54 8.19
N LEU A 42 0.55 0.42 7.82
CA LEU A 42 0.54 -0.12 6.47
C LEU A 42 -0.35 -1.36 6.48
N GLU A 43 -1.22 -1.46 5.47
CA GLU A 43 -2.17 -2.56 5.32
C GLU A 43 -1.90 -3.32 4.02
N ALA A 44 -1.88 -4.66 4.10
CA ALA A 44 -1.93 -5.50 2.92
C ALA A 44 -3.30 -5.37 2.26
N ALA A 45 -3.33 -5.24 0.94
CA ALA A 45 -4.59 -5.10 0.20
C ALA A 45 -5.54 -6.28 0.49
N PRO A 46 -6.84 -6.03 0.71
CA PRO A 46 -7.81 -7.08 1.03
C PRO A 46 -8.13 -8.02 -0.14
N ALA A 47 -7.73 -7.64 -1.35
CA ALA A 47 -7.88 -8.42 -2.55
C ALA A 47 -6.62 -8.34 -3.41
N ASP A 48 -6.34 -9.42 -4.12
CA ASP A 48 -5.31 -9.43 -5.16
C ASP A 48 -5.76 -8.57 -6.34
N GLN A 49 -4.85 -7.79 -6.91
CA GLN A 49 -5.14 -6.95 -8.07
C GLN A 49 -5.49 -7.80 -9.31
N SER A 50 -4.97 -9.02 -9.42
CA SER A 50 -5.28 -9.97 -10.50
C SER A 50 -4.73 -11.37 -10.24
N VAL A 51 -5.62 -12.35 -10.34
CA VAL A 51 -5.31 -13.76 -10.09
C VAL A 51 -4.30 -14.29 -11.11
N GLY A 52 -3.20 -14.86 -10.59
CA GLY A 52 -2.22 -15.59 -11.39
C GLY A 52 -1.26 -14.70 -12.19
N LYS A 53 -1.27 -13.39 -11.99
CA LYS A 53 -0.28 -12.48 -12.57
C LYS A 53 0.92 -12.36 -11.63
N ILE A 54 2.11 -12.48 -12.20
CA ILE A 54 3.36 -12.13 -11.52
C ILE A 54 3.51 -10.60 -11.47
N TRP A 55 4.27 -10.08 -10.48
CA TRP A 55 4.38 -8.64 -10.28
C TRP A 55 5.00 -7.91 -11.48
N SER A 56 6.07 -8.51 -12.01
CA SER A 56 6.81 -8.10 -13.21
C SER A 56 7.17 -9.33 -14.04
N GLN A 57 7.66 -9.16 -15.27
CA GLN A 57 8.13 -10.25 -16.13
C GLN A 57 9.41 -10.89 -15.56
N ALA A 58 9.39 -12.22 -15.36
CA ALA A 58 10.41 -12.96 -14.60
C ALA A 58 11.81 -13.05 -15.24
N SER A 59 12.01 -12.57 -16.47
CA SER A 59 13.25 -12.74 -17.23
C SER A 59 13.86 -11.43 -17.71
N ILE A 60 13.45 -10.30 -17.12
CA ILE A 60 13.92 -8.96 -17.48
C ILE A 60 14.42 -8.27 -16.22
N ASP A 61 15.66 -7.81 -16.26
CA ASP A 61 16.18 -6.90 -15.23
C ASP A 61 15.55 -5.52 -15.42
N ILE A 62 14.85 -5.05 -14.38
CA ILE A 62 14.23 -3.72 -14.35
C ILE A 62 15.17 -2.77 -13.64
N ALA A 63 15.70 -1.79 -14.38
CA ALA A 63 16.61 -0.81 -13.81
C ALA A 63 15.87 0.06 -12.79
N GLY A 64 16.41 0.18 -11.57
CA GLY A 64 15.83 0.99 -10.48
C GLY A 64 14.85 0.26 -9.56
N ALA A 65 14.26 -0.85 -10.00
CA ALA A 65 13.30 -1.64 -9.21
C ALA A 65 13.97 -2.68 -8.30
N ASP A 66 15.09 -2.34 -7.67
CA ASP A 66 15.93 -3.24 -6.85
C ASP A 66 15.86 -2.96 -5.34
N SER A 67 15.19 -1.87 -4.93
CA SER A 67 15.07 -1.53 -3.53
C SER A 67 14.14 -2.50 -2.79
N THR A 68 14.67 -3.09 -1.71
CA THR A 68 13.93 -4.00 -0.82
C THR A 68 13.49 -3.34 0.48
N ALA A 69 13.82 -2.06 0.67
CA ALA A 69 13.44 -1.32 1.85
C ALA A 69 11.94 -0.98 1.84
N MET A 70 11.35 -0.85 3.04
CA MET A 70 9.97 -0.40 3.18
C MET A 70 9.77 0.99 2.56
N GLY A 71 8.62 1.22 1.95
CA GLY A 71 8.27 2.48 1.29
C GLY A 71 8.72 2.61 -0.17
N PHE A 72 9.58 1.72 -0.67
CA PHE A 72 10.06 1.78 -2.07
C PHE A 72 9.16 1.05 -3.07
N GLY A 73 8.15 0.31 -2.61
CA GLY A 73 7.25 -0.45 -3.50
C GLY A 73 6.57 0.39 -4.58
N ASN A 74 6.22 1.65 -4.29
CA ASN A 74 5.66 2.57 -5.29
C ASN A 74 6.69 2.94 -6.37
N GLN A 75 7.92 3.31 -5.97
CA GLN A 75 8.97 3.62 -6.94
C GLN A 75 9.32 2.40 -7.79
N ASN A 76 9.47 1.21 -7.18
CA ASN A 76 9.71 -0.02 -7.94
C ASN A 76 8.58 -0.31 -8.95
N THR A 77 7.33 -0.03 -8.58
CA THR A 77 6.17 -0.20 -9.47
C THR A 77 6.24 0.78 -10.65
N ILE A 78 6.57 2.05 -10.39
CA ILE A 78 6.79 3.07 -11.42
C ILE A 78 7.91 2.65 -12.37
N ASP A 79 9.03 2.13 -11.86
CA ASP A 79 10.17 1.72 -12.68
C ASP A 79 9.82 0.52 -13.59
N ILE A 80 9.11 -0.48 -13.06
CA ILE A 80 8.59 -1.62 -13.82
C ILE A 80 7.68 -1.14 -14.96
N VAL A 81 6.71 -0.29 -14.64
CA VAL A 81 5.76 0.26 -15.60
C VAL A 81 6.43 1.12 -16.65
N THR A 82 7.42 1.93 -16.26
CA THR A 82 8.15 2.80 -17.18
C THR A 82 8.94 1.99 -18.20
N GLN A 83 9.54 0.88 -17.78
CA GLN A 83 10.35 0.03 -18.66
C GLN A 83 9.53 -0.92 -19.52
N LEU A 84 8.47 -1.53 -18.97
CA LEU A 84 7.65 -2.52 -19.68
C LEU A 84 6.44 -1.91 -20.42
N GLY A 85 6.03 -0.70 -20.03
CA GLY A 85 4.86 0.01 -20.54
C GLY A 85 3.56 -0.46 -19.89
N GLN A 86 2.65 0.47 -19.56
CA GLN A 86 1.37 0.14 -18.92
C GLN A 86 0.57 -0.93 -19.70
N ASP A 87 0.43 -2.11 -19.11
CA ASP A 87 -0.24 -3.28 -19.69
C ASP A 87 -0.83 -4.18 -18.58
N VAL A 88 -1.90 -4.90 -18.90
CA VAL A 88 -2.62 -5.86 -18.05
C VAL A 88 -1.99 -7.26 -18.02
N THR A 89 -0.81 -7.43 -18.62
CA THR A 89 -0.13 -8.73 -18.67
C THR A 89 0.62 -9.07 -17.38
N TYR A 90 0.90 -8.09 -16.53
CA TYR A 90 1.60 -8.22 -15.25
C TYR A 90 0.96 -7.33 -14.17
N ALA A 91 1.16 -7.67 -12.89
CA ALA A 91 0.40 -7.03 -11.80
C ALA A 91 0.69 -5.54 -11.63
N ALA A 92 1.95 -5.12 -11.79
CA ALA A 92 2.34 -3.72 -11.61
C ALA A 92 1.61 -2.78 -12.58
N GLY A 93 1.42 -3.19 -13.84
CA GLY A 93 0.68 -2.40 -14.83
C GLY A 93 -0.82 -2.38 -14.62
N ILE A 94 -1.39 -3.35 -13.89
CA ILE A 94 -2.79 -3.34 -13.46
C ILE A 94 -2.97 -2.44 -12.23
N CYS A 95 -2.00 -2.46 -11.32
CA CYS A 95 -2.03 -1.70 -10.07
C CYS A 95 -1.91 -0.18 -10.29
N ASP A 96 -1.26 0.23 -11.38
CA ASP A 96 -0.96 1.64 -11.71
C ASP A 96 -1.83 2.18 -12.88
N ALA A 97 -2.88 1.45 -13.27
CA ALA A 97 -3.82 1.80 -14.33
C ALA A 97 -4.99 2.69 -13.88
#